data_AF-A0AAD5IDP7-F1
#
_entry.id   AF-A0AAD5IDP7-F1
#
_cell.length_a   1.000
_cell.length_b   1.000
_cell.length_c   1.000
_cell.angle_alpha   90.00
_cell.angle_beta   90.00
_cell.angle_gamma   90.00
#
_symmetry.space_group_name_H-M   'P 1'
#
loop_
_entity.id
_entity.type
_entity.pdbx_description
1 polymer ?
#
loop_
_entity_poly.entity_id
_entity_poly.type
_entity_poly.pdbx_seq_one_letter_code
_entity_poly.pdbx_strand_id
1 'polypeptide(L)'
;MLLNNLCECVNGDKTILTARCLPIYSMLELIRVKIIERRASRKQDMGKLFGEIRPWIAEILEIAAKNSGSLTAHWGGNGNFQIKDNDDTTPVVVMDLTAKTCNCNQWNLTGIPCMHAIFVVL
;
A
#
# COMPACT_ATOMS: atom_id res chain seq x y z
N MET A 1 16.88 7.01 -10.26
CA MET A 1 16.24 6.02 -11.16
C MET A 1 14.79 6.45 -11.31
N LEU A 2 14.32 6.67 -12.54
CA LEU A 2 13.13 7.45 -12.89
C LEU A 2 11.92 7.21 -11.97
N LEU A 3 11.63 8.19 -11.12
CA LEU A 3 10.38 8.34 -10.38
C LEU A 3 9.28 8.74 -11.36
N ASN A 4 8.91 7.84 -12.28
CA ASN A 4 7.74 8.11 -13.11
C ASN A 4 6.52 8.03 -12.20
N ASN A 5 5.95 9.19 -11.89
CA ASN A 5 4.71 9.26 -11.12
C ASN A 5 3.63 8.38 -11.79
N LEU A 6 2.58 8.02 -11.05
CA LEU A 6 1.55 7.11 -11.56
C LEU A 6 0.95 7.62 -12.89
N CYS A 7 0.82 8.94 -13.03
CA CYS A 7 0.39 9.60 -14.27
C CYS A 7 1.36 9.36 -15.43
N GLU A 8 2.66 9.50 -15.26
CA GLU A 8 3.66 9.27 -16.31
C GLU A 8 3.74 7.80 -16.69
N CYS A 9 3.62 6.90 -15.73
CA CYS A 9 3.55 5.46 -15.96
C CYS A 9 2.29 5.02 -16.74
N VAL A 10 1.21 5.80 -16.69
CA VAL A 10 -0.06 5.53 -17.38
C VAL A 10 -0.08 6.28 -18.71
N ASN A 11 0.30 7.55 -18.73
CA ASN A 11 0.37 8.39 -19.93
C ASN A 11 1.50 7.99 -20.89
N GLY A 12 2.57 7.37 -20.38
CA GLY A 12 3.65 6.82 -21.19
C GLY A 12 3.28 5.52 -21.93
N ASP A 13 2.14 4.91 -21.59
CA ASP A 13 1.61 3.77 -22.34
C ASP A 13 0.95 4.28 -23.64
N LYS A 14 1.58 3.95 -24.77
CA LYS A 14 1.08 4.29 -26.12
C LYS A 14 -0.35 3.77 -26.36
N THR A 15 -0.77 2.73 -25.65
CA THR A 15 -2.13 2.20 -25.74
C THR A 15 -3.17 3.18 -25.17
N ILE A 16 -2.82 3.92 -24.12
CA ILE A 16 -3.73 4.91 -23.53
C ILE A 16 -3.82 6.15 -24.41
N LEU A 17 -2.71 6.54 -25.06
CA LEU A 17 -2.73 7.63 -26.05
C LEU A 17 -3.61 7.30 -27.26
N THR A 18 -3.55 6.08 -27.77
CA THR A 18 -4.39 5.63 -28.88
C THR A 18 -5.85 5.47 -28.49
N ALA A 19 -6.14 5.06 -27.25
CA ALA A 19 -7.50 4.97 -26.73
C ALA A 19 -8.24 6.32 -26.75
N ARG A 20 -7.54 7.44 -26.56
CA ARG A 20 -8.12 8.80 -26.56
C ARG A 20 -8.69 9.22 -27.92
N CYS A 21 -8.30 8.55 -29.00
CA CYS A 21 -8.85 8.80 -30.34
C CYS A 21 -10.12 7.99 -30.63
N LEU A 22 -10.55 7.12 -29.72
CA LEU A 22 -11.72 6.27 -29.88
C LEU A 22 -12.98 6.93 -29.28
N PRO A 23 -14.19 6.52 -29.72
CA PRO A 23 -15.43 6.88 -29.05
C PRO A 23 -15.39 6.50 -27.56
N ILE A 24 -16.11 7.25 -26.72
CA ILE A 24 -16.05 7.14 -25.24
C ILE A 24 -16.18 5.69 -24.77
N TYR A 25 -17.14 4.95 -25.32
CA TYR A 25 -17.36 3.54 -24.95
C TYR A 25 -16.11 2.68 -25.21
N SER A 26 -15.58 2.73 -26.42
CA SER A 26 -14.39 1.97 -26.83
C SER A 26 -13.12 2.40 -26.09
N MET A 27 -12.99 3.69 -25.79
CA MET A 27 -11.89 4.23 -24.97
C MET A 27 -11.92 3.63 -23.56
N LEU A 28 -13.08 3.67 -22.88
CA LEU A 28 -13.24 3.16 -21.53
C LEU A 28 -12.96 1.65 -21.46
N GLU A 29 -13.46 0.89 -22.44
CA GLU A 29 -13.26 -0.55 -22.47
C GLU A 29 -11.79 -0.93 -22.66
N LEU A 30 -11.08 -0.22 -23.55
CA LEU A 30 -9.65 -0.45 -23.79
C LEU A 30 -8.81 -0.09 -22.53
N ILE A 31 -9.12 1.02 -21.86
CA ILE A 31 -8.47 1.38 -20.59
C ILE A 31 -8.73 0.32 -19.52
N ARG A 32 -9.98 -0.17 -19.40
CA ARG A 32 -10.36 -1.22 -18.44
C ARG A 32 -9.55 -2.49 -18.66
N VAL A 33 -9.48 -2.99 -19.89
CA VAL A 33 -8.70 -4.19 -20.25
C VAL A 33 -7.22 -3.98 -19.90
N LYS A 34 -6.64 -2.83 -20.25
CA LYS A 34 -5.23 -2.55 -19.95
C LYS A 34 -4.92 -2.52 -18.45
N ILE A 35 -5.81 -1.96 -17.64
CA ILE A 35 -5.65 -1.98 -16.18
C ILE A 35 -5.68 -3.41 -15.64
N ILE A 36 -6.58 -4.25 -16.15
CA ILE A 36 -6.69 -5.67 -15.76
C ILE A 36 -5.43 -6.44 -16.14
N GLU A 37 -4.98 -6.34 -17.39
CA GLU A 37 -3.75 -6.99 -17.89
C GLU A 37 -2.53 -6.57 -17.07
N ARG A 38 -2.37 -5.27 -16.82
CA ARG A 38 -1.26 -4.73 -16.04
C ARG A 38 -1.29 -5.21 -14.59
N ARG A 39 -2.48 -5.37 -14.01
CA ARG A 39 -2.63 -5.95 -12.66
C ARG A 39 -2.26 -7.42 -12.65
N ALA A 40 -2.70 -8.20 -13.63
CA ALA A 40 -2.40 -9.62 -13.76
C ALA A 40 -0.89 -9.86 -13.96
N SER A 41 -0.24 -9.14 -14.86
CA SER A 41 1.21 -9.23 -15.10
C SER A 41 2.01 -8.95 -13.82
N ARG A 42 1.69 -7.85 -13.12
CA ARG A 42 2.37 -7.52 -11.87
C ARG A 42 2.18 -8.58 -10.79
N LYS A 43 0.99 -9.17 -10.69
CA LYS A 43 0.73 -10.28 -9.76
C LYS A 43 1.57 -11.51 -10.11
N GLN A 44 1.70 -11.83 -11.38
CA GLN A 44 2.54 -12.94 -11.85
C GLN A 44 4.02 -12.70 -11.56
N ASP A 45 4.51 -11.48 -11.78
CA ASP A 45 5.91 -11.13 -11.51
C ASP A 45 6.22 -11.15 -10.01
N MET A 46 5.27 -10.72 -9.17
CA MET A 46 5.38 -10.88 -7.71
C MET A 46 5.41 -12.35 -7.29
N GLY A 47 4.66 -13.24 -7.95
CA GLY A 47 4.68 -14.68 -7.65
C GLY A 47 6.00 -15.38 -8.00
N LYS A 48 6.83 -14.81 -8.87
CA LYS A 48 8.17 -15.34 -9.21
C LYS A 48 9.24 -14.94 -8.19
N LEU A 49 9.02 -13.83 -7.49
CA LEU A 49 9.91 -13.34 -6.45
C LEU A 49 9.60 -14.08 -5.14
N PHE A 50 10.18 -15.26 -4.96
CA PHE A 50 10.17 -15.97 -3.69
C PHE A 50 11.42 -15.59 -2.87
N GLY A 51 11.22 -15.23 -1.60
CA GLY A 51 12.27 -15.16 -0.60
C GLY A 51 12.83 -13.76 -0.27
N GLU A 52 12.84 -12.81 -1.21
CA GLU A 52 13.41 -11.48 -0.96
C GLU A 52 12.35 -10.37 -1.00
N ILE A 53 12.24 -9.63 0.12
CA ILE A 53 11.52 -8.36 0.17
C ILE A 53 12.30 -7.39 -0.73
N ARG A 54 11.61 -6.73 -1.68
CA ARG A 54 12.26 -5.74 -2.54
C ARG A 54 12.95 -4.66 -1.69
N PRO A 55 14.16 -4.18 -2.06
CA PRO A 55 14.91 -3.21 -1.25
C PRO A 55 14.10 -1.99 -0.83
N TRP A 56 13.28 -1.46 -1.76
CA TRP A 56 12.37 -0.36 -1.49
C TRP A 56 11.32 -0.65 -0.39
N ILE A 57 10.74 -1.86 -0.39
CA ILE A 57 9.76 -2.25 0.63
C ILE A 57 10.47 -2.45 1.97
N ALA A 58 11.68 -3.01 1.97
CA ALA A 58 12.50 -3.13 3.17
C ALA A 58 12.83 -1.75 3.77
N GLU A 59 13.21 -0.78 2.94
CA GLU A 59 13.45 0.60 3.35
C GLU A 59 12.21 1.26 3.99
N ILE A 60 11.02 1.07 3.39
CA ILE A 60 9.77 1.54 3.98
C ILE A 60 9.53 0.93 5.36
N LEU A 61 9.76 -0.38 5.50
CA LEU A 61 9.57 -1.09 6.77
C LEU A 61 10.57 -0.62 7.83
N GLU A 62 11.83 -0.38 7.46
CA GLU A 62 12.85 0.16 8.38
C GLU A 62 12.51 1.56 8.87
N ILE A 63 12.04 2.44 7.98
CA ILE A 63 11.61 3.80 8.37
C ILE A 63 10.42 3.71 9.32
N ALA A 64 9.43 2.88 8.99
CA ALA A 64 8.25 2.70 9.83
C ALA A 64 8.59 2.08 11.20
N ALA A 65 9.57 1.16 11.26
CA ALA A 65 10.10 0.60 12.51
C ALA A 65 10.84 1.64 13.38
N LYS A 66 11.59 2.56 12.77
CA LYS A 66 12.22 3.67 13.50
C LYS A 66 11.18 4.61 14.10
N ASN A 67 10.11 4.89 13.35
CA ASN A 67 9.05 5.79 13.79
C ASN A 67 8.14 5.17 14.86
N SER A 68 8.07 3.83 14.97
CA SER A 68 7.24 3.18 15.99
C SER A 68 7.75 3.30 17.43
N GLY A 69 8.96 3.81 17.66
CA GLY A 69 9.60 3.80 18.99
C GLY A 69 8.90 4.63 20.07
N SER A 70 8.06 5.61 19.71
CA SER A 70 7.32 6.46 20.65
C SER A 70 5.88 6.00 20.91
N LEU A 71 5.47 4.86 20.37
CA LEU A 71 4.10 4.38 20.48
C LEU A 71 3.85 3.62 21.79
N THR A 72 2.61 3.66 22.24
CA THR A 72 2.08 2.83 23.33
C THR A 72 0.86 2.08 22.82
N ALA A 73 0.72 0.81 23.20
CA ALA A 73 -0.39 -0.04 22.76
C ALA A 73 -1.15 -0.64 23.94
N HIS A 74 -2.47 -0.65 23.82
CA HIS A 74 -3.40 -1.28 24.73
C HIS A 74 -4.15 -2.38 24.00
N TRP A 75 -4.10 -3.60 24.53
CA TRP A 75 -4.78 -4.75 23.94
C TRP A 75 -6.27 -4.74 24.28
N GLY A 76 -7.11 -4.78 23.25
CA GLY A 76 -8.58 -4.76 23.37
C GLY A 76 -9.25 -6.14 23.21
N GLY A 77 -8.47 -7.22 23.05
CA GLY A 77 -9.00 -8.56 22.76
C GLY A 77 -9.23 -8.81 21.26
N ASN A 78 -9.34 -10.09 20.87
CA ASN A 78 -9.59 -10.53 19.48
C ASN A 78 -8.65 -9.94 18.42
N GLY A 79 -7.39 -9.66 18.77
CA GLY A 79 -6.42 -9.05 17.85
C GLY A 79 -6.60 -7.54 17.64
N ASN A 80 -7.49 -6.90 18.41
CA ASN A 80 -7.67 -5.45 18.39
C ASN A 80 -6.68 -4.76 19.34
N PHE A 81 -6.14 -3.65 18.87
CA PHE A 81 -5.21 -2.80 19.61
C PHE A 81 -5.63 -1.35 19.50
N GLN A 82 -5.55 -0.66 20.62
CA GLN A 82 -5.66 0.79 20.70
C GLN A 82 -4.26 1.35 20.92
N ILE A 83 -3.80 2.18 20.00
CA ILE A 83 -2.42 2.67 19.93
C ILE A 83 -2.45 4.18 20.08
N LYS A 84 -1.56 4.72 20.89
CA LYS A 84 -1.41 6.15 21.13
C LYS A 84 0.06 6.53 21.01
N ASP A 85 0.36 7.65 20.38
CA ASP A 85 1.70 8.23 20.46
C ASP A 85 1.91 8.84 21.86
N ASN A 86 3.17 8.96 22.27
CA ASN A 86 3.53 9.65 23.50
C ASN A 86 3.15 11.14 23.47
N ASP A 87 2.98 11.70 22.26
CA ASP A 87 2.48 13.05 22.06
C ASP A 87 0.94 13.09 22.16
N ASP A 88 0.44 13.85 23.13
CA ASP A 88 -1.00 14.06 23.38
C ASP A 88 -1.77 14.75 22.22
N THR A 89 -1.06 15.20 21.19
CA THR A 89 -1.65 15.82 19.99
C THR A 89 -2.09 14.79 18.94
N THR A 90 -1.61 13.55 19.03
CA THR A 90 -1.95 12.52 18.04
C THR A 90 -3.27 11.85 18.36
N PRO A 91 -4.14 11.63 17.37
CA PRO A 91 -5.38 10.89 17.59
C PRO A 91 -5.08 9.43 17.89
N VAL A 92 -5.90 8.84 18.76
CA VAL A 92 -5.85 7.41 19.05
C VAL A 92 -6.08 6.59 17.77
N VAL A 93 -5.20 5.63 17.55
CA VAL A 93 -5.25 4.69 16.43
C VAL A 93 -5.85 3.38 16.89
N VAL A 94 -6.76 2.81 16.10
CA VAL A 94 -7.33 1.48 16.33
C VAL A 94 -6.89 0.57 15.20
N MET A 95 -6.45 -0.62 15.57
CA MET A 95 -5.93 -1.62 14.64
C MET A 95 -6.50 -3.00 14.96
N ASP A 96 -6.78 -3.77 13.91
CA ASP A 96 -7.12 -5.19 14.00
C ASP A 96 -6.04 -5.99 13.25
N LEU A 97 -5.27 -6.77 14.01
CA LEU A 97 -4.23 -7.65 13.46
C LEU A 97 -4.80 -8.80 12.64
N THR A 98 -5.97 -9.34 13.02
CA THR A 98 -6.58 -10.48 12.34
C THR A 98 -7.10 -10.07 10.96
N ALA A 99 -7.77 -8.91 10.89
CA ALA A 99 -8.20 -8.32 9.63
C ALA A 99 -7.08 -7.61 8.86
N LYS A 100 -5.91 -7.39 9.48
CA LYS A 100 -4.79 -6.59 8.95
C LYS A 100 -5.23 -5.18 8.56
N THR A 101 -6.00 -4.54 9.43
CA THR A 101 -6.54 -3.20 9.21
C THR A 101 -6.10 -2.23 10.27
N CYS A 102 -5.92 -0.96 9.89
CA CYS A 102 -5.55 0.11 10.79
C CYS A 102 -6.33 1.37 10.40
N ASN A 103 -6.85 2.12 11.38
CA ASN A 103 -7.61 3.34 11.10
C ASN A 103 -6.76 4.47 10.47
N CYS A 104 -5.43 4.34 10.48
CA CYS A 104 -4.54 5.22 9.73
C CYS A 104 -4.60 4.98 8.21
N ASN A 105 -5.36 3.97 7.76
CA ASN A 105 -5.60 3.54 6.38
C ASN A 105 -4.38 3.11 5.57
N GLN A 106 -3.15 3.33 6.05
CA GLN A 106 -1.94 3.01 5.33
C GLN A 106 -1.83 1.50 5.03
N TRP A 107 -2.14 0.63 6.00
CA TRP A 107 -2.12 -0.82 5.79
C TRP A 107 -3.22 -1.27 4.82
N ASN A 108 -4.43 -0.72 4.96
CA ASN A 108 -5.57 -1.03 4.10
C ASN A 108 -5.31 -0.65 2.63
N LEU A 109 -4.64 0.49 2.40
CA LEU A 109 -4.39 1.01 1.06
C LEU A 109 -3.20 0.33 0.38
N THR A 110 -2.12 0.09 1.12
CA THR A 110 -0.85 -0.37 0.53
C THR A 110 -0.66 -1.89 0.66
N GLY A 111 -1.33 -2.53 1.62
CA GLY A 111 -1.05 -3.90 2.03
C GLY A 111 0.25 -4.07 2.83
N ILE A 112 1.02 -2.98 3.00
CA ILE A 112 2.27 -2.95 3.76
C ILE A 112 1.95 -2.55 5.21
N PRO A 113 2.47 -3.26 6.23
CA PRO A 113 2.30 -2.87 7.62
C PRO A 113 2.69 -1.41 7.86
N CYS A 114 1.82 -0.64 8.52
CA CYS A 114 2.13 0.71 8.96
C CYS A 114 2.97 0.68 10.25
N MET A 115 3.49 1.83 10.70
CA MET A 115 4.27 1.90 11.94
C MET A 115 3.52 1.32 13.16
N HIS A 116 2.20 1.50 13.23
CA HIS A 116 1.34 0.93 14.28
C HIS A 116 1.32 -0.60 14.25
N ALA A 117 1.24 -1.18 13.04
CA ALA A 117 1.28 -2.62 12.86
C ALA A 117 2.65 -3.20 13.19
N ILE A 118 3.70 -2.51 12.78
CA ILE A 118 5.08 -2.88 13.06
C ILE A 118 5.33 -2.86 14.57
N PHE A 119 4.88 -1.81 15.28
CA PHE A 119 5.02 -1.71 16.73
C PHE A 119 4.38 -2.85 17.53
N VAL A 120 3.26 -3.38 17.04
CA VAL A 120 2.53 -4.45 17.74
C VAL A 120 3.05 -5.84 17.35
N VAL A 121 3.61 -5.99 16.15
CA VAL A 121 4.08 -7.28 15.61
C VAL A 121 5.57 -7.52 15.92
N LEU A 122 6.40 -6.46 15.97
CA LEU A 122 7.81 -6.51 16.38
C LEU A 122 7.94 -6.33 17.89
#